data_AF-B2J7Q1-F1
#
_entry.id   AF-B2J7Q1-F1
#
_cell.length_a   1.000
_cell.length_b   1.000
_cell.length_c   1.000
_cell.angle_alpha   90.00
_cell.angle_beta   90.00
_cell.angle_gamma   90.00
#
_symmetry.space_group_name_H-M   'P 1'
#
loop_
_entity.id
_entity.type
_entity.pdbx_description
1 polymer ?
#
loop_
_entity_poly.entity_id
_entity_poly.type
_entity_poly.pdbx_seq_one_letter_code
_entity_poly.pdbx_strand_id
1 'polypeptide(L)'
;MNKISNFLSRSSRKRILCQSFFFGAIATTSVISNAFSVNSKAYGQTPSPIANNTQIDSYAQAVLAMEPARQKAFETIKNLIGNGEVPKIVCNDSNSINGLPRKAQDIAVNYCNNSQKIVQDNGLSIDQFNKITIELQNNDLLKQQVYNTLLRLQKTPDSP
;
A
#
# COMPACT_ATOMS: atom_id res chain seq x y z
N MET A 1 -12.95 -29.23 -56.54
CA MET A 1 -14.35 -29.68 -56.77
C MET A 1 -14.89 -30.23 -55.47
N ASN A 2 -15.70 -29.42 -54.76
CA ASN A 2 -17.11 -29.70 -54.36
C ASN A 2 -17.22 -30.51 -53.06
N LYS A 3 -18.09 -30.23 -52.08
CA LYS A 3 -18.97 -29.10 -51.72
C LYS A 3 -19.48 -29.44 -50.30
N ILE A 4 -19.60 -28.42 -49.45
CA ILE A 4 -20.55 -28.15 -48.34
C ILE A 4 -21.68 -29.20 -48.19
N SER A 5 -22.08 -29.69 -47.00
CA SER A 5 -23.18 -29.11 -46.18
C SER A 5 -23.48 -29.86 -44.86
N ASN A 6 -23.95 -29.09 -43.88
CA ASN A 6 -24.52 -29.41 -42.55
C ASN A 6 -25.50 -30.59 -42.48
N PHE A 7 -25.67 -31.18 -41.29
CA PHE A 7 -27.01 -31.48 -40.74
C PHE A 7 -26.98 -31.69 -39.20
N LEU A 8 -27.74 -30.86 -38.49
CA LEU A 8 -28.15 -31.06 -37.10
C LEU A 8 -29.23 -32.14 -37.06
N SER A 9 -29.16 -33.12 -36.15
CA SER A 9 -30.39 -33.83 -35.76
C SER A 9 -30.35 -34.40 -34.34
N ARG A 10 -31.18 -33.75 -33.53
CA ARG A 10 -31.79 -34.10 -32.25
C ARG A 10 -32.20 -35.58 -32.19
N SER A 11 -31.75 -36.30 -31.15
CA SER A 11 -32.29 -37.62 -30.82
C SER A 11 -32.90 -37.65 -29.43
N SER A 12 -34.13 -38.14 -29.40
CA SER A 12 -35.13 -38.10 -28.34
C SER A 12 -35.04 -39.29 -27.37
N ARG A 13 -35.24 -39.04 -26.07
CA ARG A 13 -35.43 -40.07 -25.03
C ARG A 13 -36.60 -41.00 -25.35
N LYS A 14 -36.41 -42.32 -25.22
CA LYS A 14 -37.52 -43.26 -24.96
C LYS A 14 -37.15 -44.34 -23.93
N ARG A 15 -37.88 -44.23 -22.81
CA ARG A 15 -38.53 -45.22 -21.94
C ARG A 15 -37.77 -46.48 -21.47
N ILE A 16 -37.67 -46.48 -20.15
CA ILE A 16 -37.35 -47.50 -19.14
C ILE A 16 -38.21 -48.77 -19.29
N LEU A 17 -37.57 -49.93 -19.17
CA LEU A 17 -38.19 -51.21 -18.80
C LEU A 17 -37.53 -51.73 -17.52
N CYS A 18 -38.35 -52.02 -16.52
CA CYS A 18 -37.97 -52.51 -15.20
C CYS A 18 -37.63 -54.01 -15.22
N GLN A 19 -36.61 -54.44 -14.48
CA GLN A 19 -36.56 -55.80 -13.93
C GLN A 19 -35.71 -55.82 -12.65
N SER A 20 -36.16 -56.63 -11.69
CA SER A 20 -36.12 -56.34 -10.25
C SER A 20 -35.06 -57.12 -9.46
N PHE A 21 -34.95 -56.73 -8.18
CA PHE A 21 -34.46 -57.46 -7.00
C PHE A 21 -32.95 -57.64 -6.80
N PHE A 22 -32.39 -56.85 -5.88
CA PHE A 22 -31.48 -57.37 -4.84
C PHE A 22 -31.67 -56.63 -3.51
N PHE A 23 -31.68 -57.43 -2.44
CA PHE A 23 -31.73 -57.02 -1.04
C PHE A 23 -30.40 -56.38 -0.59
N GLY A 24 -30.49 -55.43 0.35
CA GLY A 24 -29.53 -55.36 1.46
C GLY A 24 -28.47 -54.25 1.43
N ALA A 25 -28.74 -53.17 2.18
CA ALA A 25 -27.94 -52.64 3.30
C ALA A 25 -28.14 -51.13 3.40
N ILE A 26 -28.82 -50.67 4.46
CA ILE A 26 -28.91 -49.23 4.77
C ILE A 26 -27.58 -48.85 5.42
N ALA A 27 -26.65 -48.30 4.64
CA ALA A 27 -25.58 -47.50 5.20
C ALA A 27 -26.17 -46.13 5.55
N THR A 28 -26.50 -45.91 6.82
CA THR A 28 -26.84 -44.57 7.31
C THR A 28 -25.60 -43.71 7.23
N THR A 29 -25.45 -42.93 6.16
CA THR A 29 -24.47 -41.85 6.13
C THR A 29 -25.00 -40.73 7.01
N SER A 30 -24.47 -40.64 8.21
CA SER A 30 -24.61 -39.47 9.07
C SER A 30 -24.10 -38.24 8.30
N VAL A 31 -25.01 -37.35 7.93
CA VAL A 31 -24.67 -36.02 7.41
C VAL A 31 -24.09 -35.19 8.54
N ILE A 32 -22.76 -35.12 8.62
CA ILE A 32 -22.07 -34.17 9.48
C ILE A 32 -22.39 -32.79 8.91
N SER A 33 -23.36 -32.12 9.53
CA SER A 33 -23.60 -30.71 9.30
C SER A 33 -22.46 -29.97 9.97
N ASN A 34 -21.38 -29.71 9.23
CA ASN A 34 -20.40 -28.71 9.65
C ASN A 34 -21.19 -27.41 9.77
N ALA A 35 -21.44 -26.98 11.01
CA ALA A 35 -22.03 -25.68 11.30
C ALA A 35 -21.15 -24.65 10.58
N PHE A 36 -21.70 -24.06 9.53
CA PHE A 36 -21.09 -22.99 8.78
C PHE A 36 -20.98 -21.80 9.74
N SER A 37 -19.85 -21.72 10.44
CA SER A 37 -19.56 -20.59 11.32
C SER A 37 -19.18 -19.42 10.43
N VAL A 38 -20.19 -18.73 9.92
CA VAL A 38 -20.06 -17.40 9.30
C VAL A 38 -19.65 -16.45 10.41
N ASN A 39 -18.34 -16.37 10.64
CA ASN A 39 -17.73 -15.29 11.41
C ASN A 39 -17.75 -14.02 10.54
N SER A 40 -18.94 -13.44 10.40
CA SER A 40 -19.10 -12.11 9.84
C SER A 40 -18.41 -11.14 10.81
N LYS A 41 -17.18 -10.69 10.48
CA LYS A 41 -16.65 -9.48 11.10
C LYS A 41 -17.54 -8.32 10.62
N ALA A 42 -18.58 -8.02 11.39
CA ALA A 42 -19.35 -6.81 11.18
C ALA A 42 -18.41 -5.62 11.39
N TYR A 43 -18.03 -4.94 10.30
CA TYR A 43 -17.25 -3.71 10.34
C TYR A 43 -18.19 -2.58 10.78
N GLY A 44 -18.52 -2.57 12.08
CA GLY A 44 -19.52 -1.67 12.68
C GLY A 44 -18.94 -0.42 13.32
N GLN A 45 -17.64 -0.18 13.22
CA GLN A 45 -17.00 1.04 13.68
C GLN A 45 -15.96 1.42 12.64
N THR A 46 -16.25 2.40 11.78
CA THR A 46 -15.22 3.06 10.99
C THR A 46 -14.25 3.69 11.99
N PRO A 47 -13.02 3.19 12.13
CA PRO A 47 -12.03 3.85 12.96
C PRO A 47 -11.92 5.29 12.46
N SER A 48 -11.80 6.26 13.38
CA SER A 48 -11.52 7.64 12.98
C SER A 48 -10.31 7.61 12.04
N PRO A 49 -10.37 8.28 10.87
CA PRO A 49 -9.25 8.32 9.94
C PRO A 49 -7.99 8.79 10.66
N ILE A 50 -6.88 8.09 10.43
CA ILE A 50 -5.56 8.44 11.02
C ILE A 50 -5.17 9.87 10.65
N ALA A 51 -5.47 10.25 9.41
CA ALA A 51 -5.32 11.58 8.85
C ALA A 51 -6.55 11.89 7.99
N ASN A 52 -6.96 13.16 7.96
CA ASN A 52 -7.99 13.61 7.02
C ASN A 52 -7.39 13.90 5.63
N ASN A 53 -8.25 14.12 4.63
CA ASN A 53 -7.80 14.34 3.24
C ASN A 53 -6.84 15.54 3.11
N THR A 54 -7.09 16.63 3.85
CA THR A 54 -6.20 17.80 3.84
C THR A 54 -4.81 17.46 4.38
N GLN A 55 -4.74 16.68 5.46
CA GLN A 55 -3.45 16.24 6.01
C GLN A 55 -2.71 15.29 5.07
N ILE A 56 -3.43 14.44 4.33
CA ILE A 56 -2.85 13.55 3.31
C ILE A 56 -2.29 14.37 2.14
N ASP A 57 -3.01 15.39 1.70
CA ASP A 57 -2.56 16.32 0.65
C ASP A 57 -1.31 17.08 1.09
N SER A 58 -1.35 17.72 2.27
CA SER A 58 -0.19 18.42 2.85
C SER A 58 1.01 17.50 3.04
N TYR A 59 0.79 16.25 3.46
CA TYR A 59 1.86 15.26 3.62
C TYR A 59 2.51 14.92 2.28
N ALA A 60 1.69 14.65 1.26
CA ALA A 60 2.17 14.33 -0.07
C ALA A 60 2.93 15.52 -0.71
N GLN A 61 2.43 16.74 -0.56
CA GLN A 61 3.11 17.95 -1.02
C GLN A 61 4.46 18.15 -0.31
N ALA A 62 4.50 17.98 1.02
CA ALA A 62 5.74 18.08 1.79
C ALA A 62 6.78 17.05 1.32
N VAL A 63 6.38 15.78 1.13
CA VAL A 63 7.29 14.72 0.64
C VAL A 63 7.83 15.06 -0.76
N LEU A 64 6.99 15.54 -1.67
CA LEU A 64 7.43 15.95 -3.01
C LEU A 64 8.40 17.13 -2.96
N ALA A 65 8.11 18.14 -2.14
CA ALA A 65 8.98 19.31 -1.98
C ALA A 65 10.32 18.96 -1.29
N MET A 66 10.34 17.96 -0.41
CA MET A 66 11.55 17.49 0.26
C MET A 66 12.49 16.69 -0.65
N GLU A 67 11.95 15.97 -1.63
CA GLU A 67 12.72 14.97 -2.39
C GLU A 67 13.94 15.57 -3.13
N PRO A 68 13.87 16.72 -3.83
CA PRO A 68 15.05 17.32 -4.45
C PRO A 68 16.15 17.68 -3.44
N ALA A 69 15.75 18.24 -2.28
CA ALA A 69 16.69 18.58 -1.23
C ALA A 69 17.31 17.32 -0.59
N ARG A 70 16.52 16.25 -0.45
CA ARG A 70 16.98 14.95 0.07
C ARG A 70 18.04 14.34 -0.84
N GLN A 71 17.78 14.33 -2.15
CA GLN A 71 18.72 13.76 -3.13
C GLN A 71 20.03 14.55 -3.16
N LYS A 72 19.96 15.88 -3.20
CA LYS A 72 21.15 16.74 -3.14
C LYS A 72 21.98 16.50 -1.87
N ALA A 73 21.33 16.42 -0.71
CA ALA A 73 22.01 16.15 0.56
C ALA A 73 22.66 14.77 0.54
N PHE A 74 21.94 13.74 0.08
CA PHE A 74 22.43 12.37 -0.02
C PHE A 74 23.65 12.26 -0.94
N GLU A 75 23.60 12.85 -2.14
CA GLU A 75 24.71 12.84 -3.09
C GLU A 75 25.94 13.56 -2.53
N THR A 76 25.73 14.72 -1.88
CA THR A 76 26.84 15.48 -1.28
C THR A 76 27.50 14.68 -0.15
N ILE A 77 26.71 14.03 0.71
CA ILE A 77 27.21 13.17 1.79
C ILE A 77 27.95 11.96 1.21
N LYS A 78 27.40 11.31 0.18
CA LYS A 78 28.03 10.19 -0.51
C LYS A 78 29.40 10.57 -1.05
N ASN A 79 29.52 11.74 -1.70
CA ASN A 79 30.79 12.23 -2.22
C ASN A 79 31.83 12.50 -1.12
N LEU A 80 31.40 12.91 0.07
CA LEU A 80 32.29 13.12 1.22
C LEU A 80 32.76 11.80 1.85
N ILE A 81 31.91 10.77 1.86
CA ILE A 81 32.21 9.45 2.39
C ILE A 81 33.04 8.62 1.38
N GLY A 82 32.92 8.92 0.09
CA GLY A 82 33.65 8.24 -0.98
C GLY A 82 33.05 6.87 -1.29
N ASN A 83 33.87 5.82 -1.22
CA ASN A 83 33.46 4.45 -1.55
C ASN A 83 32.68 3.74 -0.42
N GLY A 84 32.49 4.39 0.73
CA GLY A 84 31.69 3.85 1.82
C GLY A 84 30.19 3.92 1.55
N GLU A 85 29.43 3.03 2.18
CA GLU A 85 27.98 3.12 2.19
C GLU A 85 27.54 4.33 3.04
N VAL A 86 26.56 5.10 2.54
CA VAL A 86 25.97 6.18 3.33
C VAL A 86 25.08 5.52 4.38
N PRO A 87 25.38 5.69 5.69
CA PRO A 87 24.56 5.08 6.73
C PRO A 87 23.16 5.68 6.72
N LYS A 88 22.20 4.98 7.34
CA LYS A 88 20.85 5.52 7.54
C LYS A 88 20.93 6.77 8.41
N ILE A 89 20.48 7.91 7.86
CA ILE A 89 20.40 9.19 8.58
C ILE A 89 18.95 9.41 9.00
N VAL A 90 18.72 9.69 10.28
CA VAL A 90 17.38 9.91 10.85
C VAL A 90 17.38 11.24 11.60
N CYS A 91 16.59 12.20 11.11
CA CYS A 91 16.64 13.58 11.61
C CYS A 91 16.27 13.77 13.08
N ASN A 92 15.56 12.82 13.70
CA ASN A 92 15.22 12.84 15.12
C ASN A 92 16.14 11.95 15.99
N ASP A 93 17.18 11.35 15.40
CA ASP A 93 18.18 10.56 16.12
C ASP A 93 19.56 11.20 15.97
N SER A 94 19.99 11.88 17.03
CA SER A 94 21.31 12.52 17.09
C SER A 94 22.48 11.54 16.88
N ASN A 95 22.34 10.26 17.26
CA ASN A 95 23.40 9.28 17.06
C ASN A 95 23.61 8.97 15.57
N SER A 96 22.51 8.94 14.79
CA SER A 96 22.58 8.75 13.33
C SER A 96 23.34 9.88 12.63
N ILE A 97 23.26 11.11 13.16
CA ILE A 97 23.99 12.28 12.64
C ILE A 97 25.43 12.24 13.13
N ASN A 98 25.66 12.02 14.42
CA ASN A 98 27.00 12.01 15.02
C ASN A 98 27.91 10.91 14.45
N GLY A 99 27.34 9.83 13.93
CA GLY A 99 28.07 8.78 13.21
C GLY A 99 28.63 9.19 11.84
N LEU A 100 28.23 10.36 11.31
CA LEU A 100 28.74 10.88 10.04
C LEU A 100 30.08 11.62 10.22
N PRO A 101 30.91 11.70 9.17
CA PRO A 101 32.04 12.63 9.15
C PRO A 101 31.60 14.07 9.39
N ARG A 102 32.41 14.88 10.10
CA ARG A 102 32.08 16.26 10.52
C ARG A 102 31.45 17.12 9.42
N LYS A 103 31.99 17.12 8.20
CA LYS A 103 31.43 17.88 7.06
C LYS A 103 30.07 17.34 6.59
N ALA A 104 29.83 16.04 6.70
CA ALA A 104 28.56 15.41 6.36
C ALA A 104 27.49 15.65 7.42
N GLN A 105 27.87 15.85 8.69
CA GLN A 105 26.96 16.24 9.77
C GLN A 105 26.26 17.56 9.45
N ASP A 106 27.01 18.58 9.05
CA ASP A 106 26.46 19.90 8.72
C ASP A 106 25.43 19.82 7.58
N ILE A 107 25.70 18.99 6.56
CA ILE A 107 24.77 18.77 5.44
C ILE A 107 23.50 18.07 5.92
N ALA A 108 23.63 17.03 6.75
CA ALA A 108 22.50 16.32 7.32
C ALA A 108 21.63 17.23 8.19
N VAL A 109 22.23 18.00 9.09
CA VAL A 109 21.52 18.96 9.96
C VAL A 109 20.78 20.01 9.13
N ASN A 110 21.43 20.58 8.11
CA ASN A 110 20.79 21.56 7.23
C ASN A 110 19.61 20.96 6.48
N TYR A 111 19.73 19.73 5.96
CA TYR A 111 18.61 19.03 5.34
C TYR A 111 17.47 18.77 6.33
N CYS A 112 17.77 18.33 7.55
CA CYS A 112 16.77 18.06 8.57
C CYS A 112 16.00 19.32 8.98
N ASN A 113 16.69 20.45 9.17
CA ASN A 113 16.07 21.74 9.46
C ASN A 113 15.19 22.23 8.30
N ASN A 114 15.69 22.12 7.07
CA ASN A 114 14.92 22.49 5.88
C ASN A 114 13.67 21.60 5.72
N SER A 115 13.79 20.30 5.99
CA SER A 115 12.67 19.36 5.93
C SER A 115 11.58 19.72 6.93
N GLN A 116 11.95 20.07 8.16
CA GLN A 116 10.98 20.54 9.17
C GLN A 116 10.25 21.80 8.70
N LYS A 117 10.96 22.74 8.09
CA LYS A 117 10.36 23.94 7.52
C LYS A 117 9.39 23.62 6.38
N ILE A 118 9.77 22.76 5.43
CA ILE A 118 8.89 22.33 4.34
C ILE A 118 7.60 21.71 4.89
N VAL A 119 7.69 20.86 5.93
CA VAL A 119 6.51 20.27 6.58
C VAL A 119 5.58 21.35 7.14
N GLN A 120 6.14 22.34 7.85
CA GLN A 120 5.39 23.45 8.43
C GLN A 120 4.77 24.36 7.37
N ASP A 121 5.52 24.69 6.31
CA ASP A 121 5.07 25.52 5.20
C ASP A 121 3.90 24.87 4.42
N ASN A 122 3.80 23.53 4.46
CA ASN A 122 2.67 22.77 3.89
C ASN A 122 1.49 22.58 4.88
N GLY A 123 1.54 23.23 6.05
CA GLY A 123 0.42 23.26 7.00
C GLY A 123 0.33 22.06 7.94
N LEU A 124 1.39 21.26 8.07
CA LEU A 124 1.47 20.18 9.05
C LEU A 124 2.36 20.57 10.23
N SER A 125 1.98 20.14 11.44
CA SER A 125 2.95 20.07 12.53
C SER A 125 3.92 18.91 12.29
N ILE A 126 5.11 18.99 12.89
CA ILE A 126 6.11 17.91 12.81
C ILE A 126 5.54 16.61 13.36
N ASP A 127 4.76 16.66 14.44
CA ASP A 127 4.12 15.48 15.03
C ASP A 127 3.07 14.86 14.11
N GLN A 128 2.28 15.67 13.41
CA GLN A 128 1.30 15.17 12.44
C GLN A 128 1.99 14.47 11.27
N PHE A 129 3.05 15.09 10.73
CA PHE A 129 3.84 14.49 9.66
C PHE A 129 4.45 13.15 10.10
N ASN A 130 5.13 13.14 11.24
CA ASN A 130 5.76 11.93 11.79
C ASN A 130 4.72 10.83 12.06
N LYS A 131 3.55 11.18 12.60
CA LYS A 131 2.46 10.23 12.81
C LYS A 131 2.03 9.58 11.49
N ILE A 132 1.81 10.37 10.44
CA ILE A 132 1.46 9.84 9.12
C ILE A 132 2.59 8.93 8.58
N THR A 133 3.86 9.34 8.70
CA THR A 133 5.02 8.54 8.27
C THR A 133 5.09 7.17 8.97
N ILE A 134 4.82 7.12 10.28
CA ILE A 134 4.83 5.86 11.04
C ILE A 134 3.66 4.97 10.62
N GLU A 135 2.46 5.53 10.53
CA GLU A 135 1.24 4.78 10.19
C GLU A 135 1.27 4.23 8.76
N LEU A 136 1.95 4.92 7.84
CA LEU A 136 2.20 4.43 6.49
C LEU A 136 2.93 3.09 6.44
N GLN A 137 3.59 2.63 7.50
CA GLN A 137 4.27 1.33 7.50
C GLN A 137 3.26 0.17 7.51
N ASN A 138 2.17 0.32 8.27
CA ASN A 138 1.25 -0.78 8.59
C ASN A 138 -0.21 -0.53 8.14
N ASN A 139 -0.52 0.66 7.61
CA ASN A 139 -1.87 0.99 7.14
C ASN A 139 -1.95 1.03 5.61
N ASP A 140 -2.45 -0.04 5.00
CA ASP A 140 -2.54 -0.18 3.55
C ASP A 140 -3.54 0.79 2.91
N LEU A 141 -4.61 1.16 3.62
CA LEU A 141 -5.57 2.17 3.13
C LEU A 141 -4.88 3.54 3.03
N LEU A 142 -4.13 3.93 4.06
CA LEU A 142 -3.39 5.18 4.07
C LEU A 142 -2.29 5.19 3.00
N LYS A 143 -1.57 4.07 2.80
CA LYS A 143 -0.60 3.92 1.70
C LYS A 143 -1.25 4.19 0.35
N GLN A 144 -2.40 3.59 0.08
CA GLN A 144 -3.13 3.79 -1.17
C GLN A 144 -3.58 5.25 -1.34
N GLN A 145 -4.09 5.88 -0.29
CA GLN A 145 -4.52 7.28 -0.32
C GLN A 145 -3.36 8.23 -0.62
N VAL A 146 -2.22 8.08 0.08
CA VAL A 146 -1.02 8.88 -0.16
C VAL A 146 -0.46 8.64 -1.56
N TYR A 147 -0.38 7.39 -2.01
CA TYR A 147 0.11 7.05 -3.35
C TYR A 147 -0.74 7.70 -4.46
N ASN A 148 -2.06 7.59 -4.38
CA ASN A 148 -2.96 8.20 -5.36
C ASN A 148 -2.85 9.74 -5.36
N THR A 149 -2.64 10.32 -4.17
CA THR A 149 -2.43 11.76 -4.01
C THR A 149 -1.12 12.21 -4.65
N LEU A 150 -0.02 11.48 -4.43
CA LEU A 150 1.26 11.75 -5.09
C LEU A 150 1.15 11.68 -6.61
N LEU A 151 0.42 10.70 -7.16
CA LEU A 151 0.18 10.60 -8.60
C LEU A 151 -0.65 11.76 -9.14
N ARG A 152 -1.67 12.19 -8.38
CA ARG A 152 -2.51 13.34 -8.74
C ARG A 152 -1.68 14.61 -8.82
N LEU A 153 -0.91 14.91 -7.77
CA LEU A 153 -0.07 16.11 -7.68
C LEU A 153 0.97 16.18 -8.80
N GLN A 154 1.58 15.06 -9.18
CA GLN A 154 2.58 15.03 -10.26
C GLN A 154 1.98 15.13 -11.67
N LYS A 155 0.70 14.77 -11.85
CA LYS A 155 -0.01 14.88 -13.14
C LYS A 155 -0.58 16.26 -13.41
N THR A 156 -0.76 17.06 -12.38
CA THR A 156 -1.22 18.44 -12.48
C THR A 156 0.01 19.32 -12.31
N PRO A 157 0.80 19.60 -13.37
CA PRO A 157 1.84 20.62 -13.24
C PRO A 157 1.14 21.91 -12.83
N ASP A 158 1.63 22.53 -11.75
CA ASP A 158 1.09 23.77 -11.20
C ASP A 158 0.77 24.73 -12.35
N SER A 159 -0.51 25.02 -12.55
CA SER A 159 -0.92 26.11 -13.44
C SER A 159 -0.59 27.41 -12.70
N PRO A 160 0.16 28.33 -13.32
CA PRO A 160 0.58 29.59 -12.69
C PRO A 160 -0.62 30.46 -12.28
#